data_AF-A0A7D8AJ30-F1
#
_entry.id   AF-A0A7D8AJ30-F1
#
_cell.length_a   1.000
_cell.length_b   1.000
_cell.length_c   1.000
_cell.angle_alpha   90.00
_cell.angle_beta   90.00
_cell.angle_gamma   90.00
#
_symmetry.space_group_name_H-M   'P 1'
#
loop_
_entity.id
_entity.type
_entity.pdbx_description
1 polymer ?
#
loop_
_entity_poly.entity_id
_entity_poly.type
_entity_poly.pdbx_seq_one_letter_code
_entity_poly.pdbx_strand_id
1 'polypeptide(L)'
;MVIPSFPRRASLEVLRAEAGDERSVLVHERLRGGEDPWDFMSELPSVDELVVLLLRTDVYEDRGGNPRDPRWNDLVLRSIAHEYPELSPTVWRMLTA
;
A
#
# COMPACT_ATOMS: atom_id res chain seq x y z
N MET A 1 18.86 13.66 5.80
CA MET A 1 17.94 12.81 5.02
C MET A 1 16.54 13.31 5.28
N VAL A 2 15.88 13.91 4.30
CA VAL A 2 14.52 14.45 4.48
C VAL A 2 13.56 13.27 4.40
N ILE A 3 12.89 12.95 5.51
CA ILE A 3 11.78 11.98 5.51
C ILE A 3 10.72 12.54 4.56
N PRO A 4 10.27 11.80 3.53
CA PRO A 4 9.22 12.30 2.67
C PRO A 4 7.95 12.54 3.51
N SER A 5 7.46 13.78 3.52
CA SER A 5 6.15 14.10 4.07
C SER A 5 5.09 13.60 3.11
N PHE A 6 4.07 12.94 3.67
CA PHE A 6 2.95 12.41 2.91
C PHE A 6 1.99 13.54 2.51
N PRO A 7 1.59 13.63 1.23
CA PRO A 7 0.64 14.64 0.77
C PRO A 7 -0.75 14.42 1.38
N ARG A 8 -1.14 13.17 1.62
CA ARG A 8 -2.32 12.79 2.43
C ARG A 8 -1.90 12.48 3.87
N ARG A 9 -2.41 13.27 4.82
CA ARG A 9 -2.51 12.86 6.24
C ARG A 9 -3.96 12.59 6.58
N ALA A 10 -4.37 11.33 6.45
CA ALA A 10 -5.60 10.81 7.01
C ALA A 10 -5.28 9.93 8.23
N SER A 11 -6.28 9.68 9.08
CA SER A 11 -6.15 8.67 10.12
C SER A 11 -5.99 7.29 9.48
N LEU A 12 -5.27 6.39 10.16
CA LEU A 12 -5.09 5.03 9.66
C LEU A 12 -6.42 4.28 9.48
N GLU A 13 -7.42 4.58 10.31
CA GLU A 13 -8.77 4.02 10.18
C GLU A 13 -9.41 4.40 8.85
N VAL A 14 -9.34 5.67 8.46
CA VAL A 14 -9.87 6.14 7.16
C VAL A 14 -9.11 5.47 6.01
N LEU A 15 -7.79 5.42 6.07
CA LEU A 15 -6.98 4.75 5.05
C LEU A 15 -7.34 3.27 4.90
N ARG A 16 -7.60 2.57 6.02
CA ARG A 16 -8.04 1.18 6.01
C ARG A 16 -9.44 1.00 5.43
N ALA A 17 -10.35 1.94 5.70
CA ALA A 17 -11.69 1.93 5.09
C ALA A 17 -11.59 2.08 3.57
N GLU A 18 -10.84 3.09 3.10
CA GLU A 18 -10.60 3.32 1.66
C GLU A 18 -9.93 2.12 0.99
N ALA A 19 -8.88 1.55 1.60
CA ALA A 19 -8.23 0.35 1.09
C ALA A 19 -9.13 -0.90 1.11
N GLY A 20 -10.05 -0.98 2.08
CA GLY A 20 -11.07 -2.03 2.13
C GLY A 20 -12.05 -1.93 0.97
N ASP A 21 -12.51 -0.72 0.66
CA ASP A 21 -13.39 -0.46 -0.49
C ASP A 21 -12.68 -0.77 -1.81
N GLU A 22 -11.42 -0.33 -1.97
CA GLU A 22 -10.59 -0.65 -3.15
C GLU A 22 -10.40 -2.17 -3.31
N ARG A 23 -10.13 -2.87 -2.20
CA ARG A 23 -10.01 -4.34 -2.23
C ARG A 23 -11.31 -5.01 -2.69
N SER A 24 -12.46 -4.48 -2.28
CA SER A 24 -13.77 -4.96 -2.70
C SER A 24 -13.98 -4.77 -4.21
N VAL A 25 -13.53 -3.63 -4.76
CA VAL A 25 -13.54 -3.39 -6.22
C VAL A 25 -12.72 -4.45 -6.95
N LEU A 26 -11.49 -4.73 -6.50
CA LEU A 26 -10.64 -5.77 -7.12
C LEU A 26 -11.29 -7.16 -7.10
N VAL A 27 -11.95 -7.53 -6.00
CA VAL A 27 -12.71 -8.79 -5.90
C VAL A 27 -13.85 -8.79 -6.93
N HIS A 28 -14.62 -7.70 -7.01
CA HIS A 28 -15.74 -7.60 -7.94
C HIS A 28 -15.30 -7.64 -9.41
N GLU A 29 -14.17 -7.04 -9.76
CA GLU A 29 -13.64 -7.10 -11.12
C GLU A 29 -13.27 -8.53 -11.53
N ARG A 30 -12.53 -9.25 -10.69
CA ARG A 30 -12.16 -10.66 -10.95
C ARG A 30 -13.37 -11.59 -11.06
N LEU A 31 -14.35 -11.41 -10.16
CA LEU A 31 -15.63 -12.12 -10.23
C LEU A 31 -16.36 -11.87 -11.56
N ARG A 32 -16.39 -10.61 -12.04
CA ARG A 32 -16.99 -10.29 -13.35
C ARG A 32 -16.16 -10.86 -14.52
N GLY A 33 -14.86 -11.02 -14.33
CA GLY A 33 -13.97 -11.73 -15.26
C GLY A 33 -14.19 -13.24 -15.32
N GLY A 34 -14.98 -13.81 -14.39
CA GLY A 34 -15.26 -15.23 -14.32
C GLY A 34 -14.19 -16.05 -13.60
N GLU A 35 -13.29 -15.40 -12.86
CA GLU A 35 -12.28 -16.08 -12.04
C GLU A 35 -12.94 -16.73 -10.81
N ASP A 36 -12.42 -17.91 -10.39
CA ASP A 36 -12.88 -18.59 -9.17
C ASP A 36 -12.28 -17.88 -7.93
N PRO A 37 -13.12 -17.41 -6.98
CA PRO A 37 -12.64 -16.87 -5.71
C PRO A 37 -11.66 -17.75 -4.96
N TRP A 38 -11.82 -19.07 -5.03
CA TRP A 38 -10.91 -19.98 -4.34
C TRP A 38 -9.47 -19.85 -4.87
N ASP A 39 -9.33 -19.54 -6.15
CA ASP A 39 -8.04 -19.41 -6.83
C ASP A 39 -7.39 -18.04 -6.56
N PHE A 40 -8.13 -16.92 -6.65
CA PHE A 40 -7.51 -15.57 -6.60
C PHE A 40 -7.52 -14.90 -5.21
N MET A 41 -8.33 -15.36 -4.26
CA MET A 41 -8.50 -14.63 -2.99
C MET A 41 -7.22 -14.56 -2.15
N SER A 42 -6.34 -15.56 -2.25
CA SER A 42 -5.03 -15.60 -1.57
C SER A 42 -3.97 -14.72 -2.24
N GLU A 43 -4.17 -14.36 -3.51
CA GLU A 43 -3.27 -13.49 -4.28
C GLU A 43 -3.57 -12.00 -4.03
N LEU A 44 -4.75 -11.69 -3.50
CA LEU A 44 -5.12 -10.32 -3.19
C LEU A 44 -4.28 -9.78 -2.03
N PRO A 45 -3.74 -8.55 -2.15
CA PRO A 45 -3.11 -7.90 -1.03
C PRO A 45 -4.10 -7.74 0.13
N SER A 46 -3.59 -7.83 1.35
CA SER A 46 -4.34 -7.48 2.56
C SER A 46 -4.65 -5.98 2.59
N VAL A 47 -5.58 -5.57 3.45
CA VAL A 47 -5.94 -4.15 3.61
C VAL A 47 -4.72 -3.31 3.99
N ASP A 48 -3.90 -3.76 4.94
CA ASP A 48 -2.69 -3.02 5.34
C ASP A 48 -1.64 -2.98 4.22
N GLU A 49 -1.52 -4.02 3.40
CA GLU A 49 -0.64 -3.99 2.22
C GLU A 49 -1.15 -3.00 1.17
N LEU A 50 -2.47 -2.96 0.92
CA LEU A 50 -3.07 -1.96 0.04
C LEU A 50 -2.86 -0.53 0.55
N VAL A 51 -3.02 -0.28 1.85
CA VAL A 51 -2.71 1.04 2.44
C VAL A 51 -1.26 1.43 2.14
N VAL A 52 -0.29 0.54 2.36
CA VAL A 52 1.12 0.82 2.07
C VAL A 52 1.35 1.07 0.58
N LEU A 53 0.73 0.29 -0.31
CA LEU A 53 0.85 0.45 -1.76
C LEU A 53 0.27 1.79 -2.25
N LEU A 54 -0.89 2.19 -1.71
CA LEU A 54 -1.54 3.47 -2.04
C LEU A 54 -0.73 4.65 -1.53
N LEU A 55 -0.32 4.66 -0.24
CA LEU A 55 0.53 5.71 0.32
C LEU A 55 1.85 5.84 -0.44
N ARG A 56 2.45 4.71 -0.83
CA ARG A 56 3.66 4.70 -1.65
C ARG A 56 3.41 5.35 -3.01
N THR A 57 2.29 5.02 -3.65
CA THR A 57 1.89 5.62 -4.94
C THR A 57 1.70 7.13 -4.81
N ASP A 58 0.98 7.59 -3.78
CA ASP A 58 0.78 9.02 -3.49
C ASP A 58 2.13 9.77 -3.34
N VAL A 59 3.12 9.17 -2.66
CA VAL A 59 4.46 9.77 -2.53
C VAL A 59 5.18 9.89 -3.88
N TYR A 60 5.08 8.89 -4.74
CA TYR A 60 5.67 8.92 -6.08
C TYR A 60 4.97 9.93 -7.00
N GLU A 61 3.66 10.05 -6.90
CA GLU A 61 2.89 11.01 -7.69
C GLU A 61 3.17 12.47 -7.27
N ASP A 62 3.30 12.73 -5.97
CA ASP A 62 3.56 14.08 -5.45
C ASP A 62 5.01 14.54 -5.65
N ARG A 63 5.98 13.67 -5.34
CA ARG A 63 7.41 14.06 -5.30
C ARG A 63 8.19 13.63 -6.53
N GLY A 64 7.62 12.80 -7.37
CA GLY A 64 8.35 12.06 -8.39
C GLY A 64 9.31 11.03 -7.78
N GLY A 65 10.29 10.63 -8.59
CA GLY A 65 11.21 9.54 -8.26
C GLY A 65 10.98 8.33 -9.16
N ASN A 66 11.89 7.36 -9.08
CA ASN A 66 11.79 6.14 -9.87
C ASN A 66 11.29 5.01 -8.96
N PRO A 67 10.06 4.48 -9.16
CA PRO A 67 9.57 3.33 -8.41
C PRO A 67 10.44 2.08 -8.54
N ARG A 68 11.31 2.03 -9.56
CA ARG A 68 12.27 0.94 -9.79
C ARG A 68 13.62 1.16 -9.11
N ASP A 69 13.85 2.30 -8.44
CA ASP A 69 15.05 2.49 -7.61
C ASP A 69 14.80 1.83 -6.23
N PRO A 70 15.48 0.71 -5.92
CA PRO A 70 15.24 -0.02 -4.68
C PRO A 70 15.57 0.81 -3.43
N ARG A 71 16.60 1.66 -3.50
CA ARG A 71 17.00 2.49 -2.34
C ARG A 71 15.94 3.52 -2.03
N TRP A 72 15.37 4.11 -3.06
CA TRP A 72 14.29 5.08 -2.89
C TRP A 72 13.01 4.39 -2.40
N ASN A 73 12.65 3.24 -2.96
CA ASN A 73 11.51 2.45 -2.46
C ASN A 73 11.64 2.09 -0.98
N ASP A 74 12.82 1.62 -0.55
CA ASP A 74 13.08 1.30 0.86
C ASP A 74 12.94 2.51 1.78
N LEU A 75 13.38 3.69 1.32
CA LEU A 75 13.24 4.93 2.06
C LEU A 75 11.77 5.33 2.23
N VAL A 76 10.96 5.21 1.16
CA VAL A 76 9.51 5.50 1.21
C VAL A 76 8.78 4.51 2.12
N LEU A 77 9.11 3.21 2.03
CA LEU A 77 8.51 2.20 2.91
C LEU A 77 8.84 2.47 4.38
N ARG A 78 10.10 2.81 4.69
CA ARG A 78 10.51 3.15 6.07
C ARG A 78 9.87 4.44 6.57
N SER A 79 9.63 5.44 5.71
CA SER A 79 8.90 6.64 6.13
C SER A 79 7.44 6.34 6.43
N ILE A 80 6.80 5.40 5.70
CA ILE A 80 5.42 4.97 5.99
C ILE A 80 5.36 4.34 7.38
N ALA A 81 6.29 3.44 7.72
CA ALA A 81 6.34 2.84 9.05
C ALA A 81 6.63 3.87 10.17
N HIS A 82 7.32 4.97 9.84
CA HIS A 82 7.56 6.05 10.80
C HIS A 82 6.30 6.89 11.07
N GLU A 83 5.53 7.24 10.03
CA GLU A 83 4.29 8.03 10.17
C GLU A 83 3.12 7.18 10.71
N TYR A 84 3.07 5.90 10.35
CA TYR A 84 2.02 4.95 10.72
C TYR A 84 2.63 3.71 11.40
N PRO A 85 2.99 3.78 12.70
CA PRO A 85 3.67 2.70 13.41
C PRO A 85 2.96 1.35 13.35
N GLU A 86 1.63 1.34 13.32
CA GLU A 86 0.80 0.14 13.24
C GLU A 86 0.97 -0.63 11.92
N LEU A 87 1.44 0.01 10.85
CA LEU A 87 1.78 -0.63 9.58
C LEU A 87 3.19 -1.24 9.57
N SER A 88 4.00 -1.02 10.61
CA SER A 88 5.38 -1.50 10.67
C SER A 88 5.54 -2.99 10.33
N PRO A 89 4.74 -3.93 10.88
CA PRO A 89 4.89 -5.35 10.55
C PRO A 89 4.70 -5.64 9.06
N THR A 90 3.76 -4.95 8.42
CA THR A 90 3.47 -5.08 6.99
C THR A 90 4.60 -4.49 6.16
N VAL A 91 5.06 -3.29 6.49
CA VAL A 91 6.21 -2.65 5.85
C VAL A 91 7.46 -3.52 5.92
N TRP A 92 7.77 -4.10 7.08
CA TRP A 92 8.94 -4.96 7.24
C TRP A 92 8.86 -6.22 6.38
N ARG A 93 7.69 -6.86 6.26
CA ARG A 93 7.50 -7.98 5.32
C ARG A 93 7.78 -7.55 3.88
N MET A 94 7.27 -6.39 3.47
CA MET A 94 7.46 -5.86 2.10
C MET A 94 8.91 -5.45 1.80
N LEU A 95 9.68 -5.03 2.81
CA LEU A 95 11.11 -4.72 2.67
C LEU A 95 11.98 -5.98 2.51
N THR A 96 11.48 -7.14 2.97
CA THR A 96 12.21 -8.41 2.92
C THR A 96 11.71 -9.38 1.85
N ALA A 97 10.65 -9.01 1.13
CA ALA A 97 10.07 -9.76 0.02
C ALA A 97 10.94 -9.61 -1.25
#